data_AF-U2PAM1-F1
#
_entry.id   AF-U2PAM1-F1
#
_cell.length_a   1.000
_cell.length_b   1.000
_cell.length_c   1.000
_cell.angle_alpha   90.00
_cell.angle_beta   90.00
_cell.angle_gamma   90.00
#
_symmetry.space_group_name_H-M   'P 1'
#
loop_
_entity.id
_entity.type
_entity.pdbx_description
1 polymer ?
#
loop_
_entity_poly.entity_id
_entity_poly.type
_entity_poly.pdbx_seq_one_letter_code
_entity_poly.pdbx_strand_id
1 'polypeptide(L)'
;MGQAVTDATLDLEHEKIVSTTVPPATATELAATIHVMGGEDWELWVHALQAAGVLAPQFKTVLYSYEGPTATAPIYHDGTLGQAKRAAEASAQRLQTLLAPSGGEALISVNRSVTTKASMVIPGFSRYCMALYQVEQATGGHEVPVQQIDRLMRQMIYGDHRELDERGRLRPDAAELSPAVQAQVMQLLPQLTPATFTTALPGYQQLRREFRQLNGFAVPGIANTLADSDLHGLTY
;
A
#
# COMPACT_ATOMS: atom_id res chain seq x y z
N MET A 1 3.97 -16.68 8.12
CA MET A 1 4.82 -17.20 9.24
C MET A 1 4.82 -18.72 9.20
N GLY A 2 5.88 -19.41 9.65
CA GLY A 2 5.87 -20.86 9.94
C GLY A 2 5.97 -21.84 8.76
N GLN A 3 5.59 -21.44 7.54
CA GLN A 3 5.78 -22.23 6.32
C GLN A 3 6.28 -21.35 5.16
N ALA A 4 6.97 -21.97 4.20
CA ALA A 4 7.35 -21.30 2.97
C ALA A 4 6.10 -21.04 2.11
N VAL A 5 6.03 -19.87 1.49
CA VAL A 5 4.95 -19.48 0.59
C VAL A 5 5.50 -19.41 -0.83
N THR A 6 4.91 -20.17 -1.74
CA THR A 6 5.22 -20.09 -3.17
C THR A 6 4.05 -19.40 -3.87
N ASP A 7 4.34 -18.32 -4.59
CA ASP A 7 3.35 -17.66 -5.43
C ASP A 7 3.99 -17.17 -6.73
N ALA A 8 3.16 -16.83 -7.72
CA ALA A 8 3.61 -16.25 -8.97
C ALA A 8 3.62 -14.73 -8.88
N THR A 9 4.70 -14.12 -9.37
CA THR A 9 4.90 -12.66 -9.40
C THR A 9 5.24 -12.21 -10.81
N LEU A 10 5.03 -10.93 -11.11
CA LEU A 10 5.46 -10.32 -12.35
C LEU A 10 6.96 -9.96 -12.26
N ASP A 11 7.76 -10.52 -13.15
CA ASP A 11 9.06 -10.00 -13.54
C ASP A 11 8.82 -8.88 -14.56
N LEU A 12 8.83 -7.64 -14.07
CA LEU A 12 8.48 -6.47 -14.88
C LEU A 12 9.55 -6.15 -15.93
N GLU A 13 10.82 -6.49 -15.67
CA GLU A 13 11.94 -6.25 -16.58
C GLU A 13 11.83 -7.13 -17.83
N HIS A 14 11.53 -8.42 -17.63
CA HIS A 14 11.41 -9.39 -18.73
C HIS A 14 9.98 -9.60 -19.21
N GLU A 15 9.02 -8.83 -18.67
CA GLU A 15 7.59 -8.90 -18.97
C GLU A 15 7.06 -10.35 -18.95
N LYS A 16 7.28 -11.07 -17.83
CA LYS A 16 6.83 -12.47 -17.65
C LYS A 16 6.36 -12.76 -16.24
N ILE A 17 5.51 -13.76 -16.07
CA ILE A 17 5.15 -14.27 -14.74
C ILE A 17 6.15 -15.37 -14.35
N VAL A 18 6.69 -15.27 -13.14
CA VAL A 18 7.64 -16.23 -12.57
C VAL A 18 7.16 -16.71 -11.21
N SER A 19 7.54 -17.93 -10.83
CA SER A 19 7.30 -18.44 -9.48
C SER A 19 8.38 -17.95 -8.52
N THR A 20 7.98 -17.54 -7.32
CA THR A 20 8.90 -17.14 -6.25
C THR A 20 8.48 -17.82 -4.96
N THR A 21 9.44 -18.36 -4.23
CA THR A 21 9.22 -18.96 -2.92
C THR A 21 9.85 -18.08 -1.86
N VAL A 22 9.04 -17.65 -0.90
CA VAL A 22 9.48 -16.91 0.29
C VAL A 22 9.60 -17.90 1.44
N PRO A 23 10.80 -18.12 2.02
CA PRO A 23 10.96 -18.98 3.18
C PRO A 23 10.29 -18.37 4.41
N PRO A 24 9.96 -19.18 5.43
CA PRO A 24 9.44 -18.64 6.68
C PRO A 24 10.50 -17.75 7.35
N ALA A 25 10.07 -16.60 7.87
CA ALA A 25 10.93 -15.71 8.63
C ALA A 25 11.38 -16.35 9.95
N THR A 26 12.64 -16.12 10.30
CA THR A 26 13.21 -16.37 11.63
C THR A 26 12.65 -15.39 12.67
N ALA A 27 12.84 -15.70 13.95
CA ALA A 27 12.46 -14.79 15.04
C ALA A 27 13.20 -13.44 14.96
N THR A 28 14.46 -13.44 14.53
CA THR A 28 15.26 -12.22 14.34
C THR A 28 14.72 -11.36 13.21
N GLU A 29 14.38 -11.95 12.06
CA GLU A 29 13.77 -11.22 10.94
C GLU A 29 12.40 -10.66 11.30
N LEU A 30 11.59 -11.41 12.07
CA LEU A 30 10.32 -10.92 12.59
C LEU A 30 10.53 -9.68 13.49
N ALA A 31 11.44 -9.78 14.47
CA ALA A 31 11.71 -8.68 15.39
C ALA A 31 12.23 -7.44 14.64
N ALA A 32 13.14 -7.62 13.69
CA ALA A 32 13.63 -6.55 12.84
C ALA A 32 12.52 -5.92 12.00
N THR A 33 11.61 -6.74 11.44
CA THR A 33 10.46 -6.23 10.66
C THR A 33 9.52 -5.39 11.54
N ILE A 34 9.24 -5.83 12.77
CA ILE A 34 8.41 -5.07 13.72
C ILE A 34 9.09 -3.76 14.09
N HIS A 35 10.40 -3.77 14.36
CA HIS A 35 11.15 -2.57 14.69
C HIS A 35 11.12 -1.52 13.55
N VAL A 36 11.31 -1.96 12.30
CA VAL A 36 11.36 -1.06 11.14
C VAL A 36 9.98 -0.60 10.68
N MET A 37 9.00 -1.51 10.63
CA MET A 37 7.70 -1.25 9.98
C MET A 37 6.54 -1.13 10.98
N GLY A 38 6.83 -1.21 12.28
CA GLY A 38 5.89 -0.98 13.37
C GLY A 38 5.59 0.50 13.58
N GLY A 39 5.19 0.87 14.80
CA GLY A 39 4.85 2.24 15.15
C GLY A 39 5.84 2.91 16.12
N GLU A 40 6.99 2.28 16.41
CA GLU A 40 7.96 2.82 17.37
C GLU A 40 8.48 4.20 16.94
N ASP A 41 8.93 4.35 15.68
CA ASP A 41 9.40 5.64 15.18
C ASP A 41 8.26 6.68 15.10
N TRP A 42 7.05 6.24 14.79
CA TRP A 42 5.87 7.11 14.80
C TRP A 42 5.59 7.68 16.20
N GLU A 43 5.72 6.86 17.24
CA GLU A 43 5.64 7.33 18.63
C GLU A 43 6.74 8.33 18.97
N LEU A 44 7.98 8.04 18.58
CA LEU A 44 9.12 8.94 18.82
C LEU A 44 8.89 10.32 18.21
N TRP A 45 8.39 10.38 16.98
CA TRP A 45 8.05 11.65 16.32
C TRP A 45 7.00 12.44 17.08
N VAL A 46 5.88 11.81 17.46
CA VAL A 46 4.80 12.52 18.15
C VAL A 46 5.26 12.98 19.54
N HIS A 47 6.00 12.16 20.28
CA HIS A 47 6.57 12.54 21.57
C HIS A 47 7.57 13.70 21.45
N ALA A 48 8.46 13.67 20.46
CA ALA A 48 9.43 14.74 20.24
C ALA A 48 8.74 16.07 19.89
N LEU A 49 7.75 16.04 19.00
CA LEU A 49 6.96 17.22 18.64
C LEU A 49 6.15 17.76 19.83
N GLN A 50 5.58 16.88 20.65
CA GLN A 50 4.86 17.28 21.86
C GLN A 50 5.80 17.91 22.89
N ALA A 51 6.97 17.30 23.13
CA ALA A 51 7.96 17.81 24.08
C ALA A 51 8.52 19.17 23.65
N ALA A 52 8.63 19.41 22.34
CA ALA A 52 9.01 20.71 21.78
C ALA A 52 7.88 21.76 21.84
N GLY A 53 6.65 21.37 22.22
CA GLY A 53 5.50 22.27 22.31
C GLY A 53 4.97 22.75 20.96
N VAL A 54 5.24 22.02 19.86
CA VAL A 54 4.88 22.44 18.49
C VAL A 54 3.60 21.75 17.95
N LEU A 55 2.97 20.88 18.74
CA LEU A 55 1.68 20.30 18.38
C LEU A 55 0.55 21.29 18.65
N ALA A 56 -0.22 21.62 17.61
CA ALA A 56 -1.41 22.44 17.72
C ALA A 56 -2.54 21.71 18.48
N PRO A 57 -3.51 22.43 19.08
CA PRO A 57 -4.75 21.84 19.56
C PRO A 57 -5.45 21.02 18.46
N GLN A 58 -6.08 19.90 18.84
CA GLN A 58 -6.76 18.98 17.90
C GLN A 58 -5.85 18.39 16.81
N PHE A 59 -4.54 18.32 17.05
CA PHE A 59 -3.57 17.69 16.14
C PHE A 59 -3.99 16.28 15.74
N LYS A 60 -3.94 15.99 14.44
CA LYS A 60 -4.22 14.65 13.89
C LYS A 60 -2.94 14.10 13.28
N THR A 61 -2.63 12.85 13.59
CA THR A 61 -1.56 12.09 12.96
C THR A 61 -2.11 10.80 12.37
N VAL A 62 -1.62 10.40 11.20
CA VAL A 62 -2.13 9.24 10.47
C VAL A 62 -0.98 8.34 10.05
N LEU A 63 -1.10 7.04 10.33
CA LEU A 63 -0.19 6.02 9.82
C LEU A 63 -0.90 5.19 8.74
N TYR A 64 -0.24 5.04 7.59
CA TYR A 64 -0.74 4.21 6.49
C TYR A 64 -0.41 2.73 6.71
N SER A 65 -1.45 1.91 6.63
CA SER A 65 -1.41 0.47 6.75
C SER A 65 -1.97 -0.19 5.49
N TYR A 66 -1.78 -1.50 5.41
CA TYR A 66 -2.35 -2.35 4.37
C TYR A 66 -2.72 -3.69 5.01
N GLU A 67 -3.92 -4.17 4.70
CA GLU A 67 -4.42 -5.48 5.14
C GLU A 67 -4.58 -6.40 3.93
N GLY A 68 -5.23 -5.90 2.88
CA GLY A 68 -5.41 -6.63 1.63
C GLY A 68 -6.45 -7.75 1.72
N PRO A 69 -6.70 -8.43 0.60
CA PRO A 69 -7.59 -9.58 0.59
C PRO A 69 -6.87 -10.85 1.04
N THR A 70 -7.67 -11.91 1.24
CA THR A 70 -7.20 -13.28 1.53
C THR A 70 -6.12 -13.77 0.55
N ALA A 71 -6.20 -13.37 -0.73
CA ALA A 71 -5.22 -13.75 -1.74
C ALA A 71 -3.78 -13.29 -1.42
N THR A 72 -3.62 -12.20 -0.66
CA THR A 72 -2.31 -11.65 -0.27
C THR A 72 -1.93 -11.96 1.18
N ALA A 73 -2.86 -12.53 1.96
CA ALA A 73 -2.70 -12.73 3.40
C ALA A 73 -1.44 -13.52 3.79
N PRO A 74 -1.04 -14.62 3.11
CA PRO A 74 0.13 -15.40 3.51
C PRO A 74 1.45 -14.61 3.52
N ILE A 75 1.58 -13.63 2.61
CA ILE A 75 2.79 -12.80 2.45
C ILE A 75 2.67 -11.51 3.28
N TYR A 76 1.46 -10.96 3.40
CA TYR A 76 1.19 -9.72 4.13
C TYR A 76 0.65 -9.96 5.54
N HIS A 77 -0.66 -10.13 5.68
CA HIS A 77 -1.38 -10.11 6.97
C HIS A 77 -0.92 -11.20 7.96
N ASP A 78 -0.61 -12.39 7.43
CA ASP A 78 -0.16 -13.57 8.18
C ASP A 78 1.39 -13.69 8.19
N GLY A 79 2.06 -12.77 7.51
CA GLY A 79 3.51 -12.63 7.43
C GLY A 79 4.10 -11.76 8.55
N THR A 80 5.38 -11.43 8.41
CA THR A 80 6.08 -10.51 9.33
C THR A 80 5.53 -9.08 9.22
N LEU A 81 5.13 -8.65 8.02
CA LEU A 81 4.51 -7.34 7.80
C LEU A 81 3.21 -7.17 8.59
N GLY A 82 2.34 -8.19 8.62
CA GLY A 82 1.13 -8.15 9.43
C GLY A 82 1.40 -8.03 10.92
N GLN A 83 2.48 -8.63 11.42
CA GLN A 83 2.90 -8.45 12.82
C GLN A 83 3.37 -7.02 13.08
N ALA A 84 4.14 -6.44 12.16
CA ALA A 84 4.54 -5.03 12.26
C ALA A 84 3.33 -4.08 12.22
N LYS A 85 2.32 -4.36 11.38
CA LYS A 85 1.08 -3.56 11.35
C LYS A 85 0.27 -3.68 12.64
N ARG A 86 0.20 -4.86 13.26
CA ARG A 86 -0.39 -5.01 14.60
C ARG A 86 0.37 -4.20 15.66
N ALA A 87 1.70 -4.14 15.59
CA ALA A 87 2.50 -3.28 16.47
C ALA A 87 2.22 -1.78 16.23
N ALA A 88 2.06 -1.36 14.97
CA ALA A 88 1.68 0.00 14.62
C ALA A 88 0.26 0.37 15.13
N GLU A 89 -0.68 -0.57 15.09
CA GLU A 89 -2.03 -0.38 15.66
C GLU A 89 -1.99 -0.23 17.19
N ALA A 90 -1.16 -1.00 17.90
CA ALA A 90 -0.94 -0.80 19.33
C ALA A 90 -0.32 0.58 19.64
N SER A 91 0.54 1.06 18.74
CA SER A 91 1.15 2.40 18.81
C SER A 91 0.10 3.50 18.64
N ALA A 92 -0.84 3.33 17.70
CA ALA A 92 -1.96 4.25 17.52
C ALA A 92 -2.80 4.39 18.79
N GLN A 93 -3.06 3.29 19.52
CA GLN A 93 -3.82 3.33 20.77
C GLN A 93 -3.10 4.12 21.88
N ARG A 94 -1.78 3.94 22.00
CA ARG A 94 -0.94 4.73 22.93
C ARG A 94 -0.95 6.21 22.58
N LEU A 95 -0.76 6.53 21.29
CA LEU A 95 -0.81 7.90 20.81
C LEU A 95 -2.19 8.54 20.94
N GLN A 96 -3.27 7.77 20.74
CA GLN A 96 -4.61 8.28 20.94
C GLN A 96 -4.85 8.65 22.41
N THR A 97 -4.32 7.87 23.35
CA THR A 97 -4.38 8.18 24.79
C THR A 97 -3.60 9.46 25.09
N LEU A 98 -2.42 9.64 24.48
CA LEU A 98 -1.58 10.83 24.64
C LEU A 98 -2.25 12.10 24.10
N LEU A 99 -2.93 12.00 22.96
CA LEU A 99 -3.50 13.14 22.24
C LEU A 99 -4.94 13.49 22.66
N ALA A 100 -5.67 12.57 23.29
CA ALA A 100 -7.05 12.79 23.71
C ALA A 100 -7.26 14.06 24.58
N PRO A 101 -6.40 14.41 25.56
CA PRO A 101 -6.58 15.61 26.38
C PRO A 101 -6.58 16.94 25.60
N SER A 102 -5.93 16.99 24.43
CA SER A 102 -5.91 18.17 23.55
C SER A 102 -6.91 18.09 22.39
N GLY A 103 -7.78 17.06 22.40
CA GLY A 103 -8.74 16.78 21.33
C GLY A 103 -8.10 16.23 20.05
N GLY A 104 -6.86 15.74 20.12
CA GLY A 104 -6.14 15.19 18.97
C GLY A 104 -6.52 13.74 18.63
N GLU A 105 -6.09 13.30 17.46
CA GLU A 105 -6.37 11.95 16.94
C GLU A 105 -5.11 11.26 16.44
N ALA A 106 -4.96 9.97 16.77
CA ALA A 106 -3.99 9.06 16.16
C ALA A 106 -4.73 8.00 15.35
N LEU A 107 -4.65 8.10 14.02
CA LEU A 107 -5.47 7.32 13.09
C LEU A 107 -4.62 6.31 12.34
N ILE A 108 -5.17 5.10 12.16
CA ILE A 108 -4.68 4.15 11.16
C ILE A 108 -5.55 4.26 9.93
N SER A 109 -4.94 4.38 8.74
CA SER A 109 -5.64 4.28 7.46
C SER A 109 -5.22 3.02 6.74
N VAL A 110 -6.14 2.07 6.58
CA VAL A 110 -5.91 0.83 5.82
C VAL A 110 -6.18 1.13 4.36
N ASN A 111 -5.10 1.28 3.61
CA ASN A 111 -5.13 1.76 2.24
C ASN A 111 -5.25 0.62 1.25
N ARG A 112 -5.80 0.94 0.07
CA ARG A 112 -5.93 0.08 -1.08
C ARG A 112 -4.56 -0.32 -1.67
N SER A 113 -4.57 -1.34 -2.50
CA SER A 113 -3.47 -1.74 -3.37
C SER A 113 -3.20 -0.69 -4.44
N VAL A 114 -1.96 -0.18 -4.50
CA VAL A 114 -1.51 0.83 -5.47
C VAL A 114 -0.11 0.53 -5.98
N THR A 115 0.22 1.03 -7.18
CA THR A 115 1.58 0.94 -7.74
C THR A 115 2.50 1.92 -7.03
N THR A 116 3.46 1.41 -6.27
CA THR A 116 4.53 2.18 -5.61
C THR A 116 5.85 1.44 -5.73
N LYS A 117 6.97 2.11 -5.44
CA LYS A 117 8.28 1.43 -5.40
C LYS A 117 8.28 0.30 -4.37
N ALA A 118 7.66 0.52 -3.21
CA ALA A 118 7.58 -0.46 -2.15
C ALA A 118 6.66 -1.65 -2.50
N SER A 119 5.54 -1.40 -3.18
CA SER A 119 4.58 -2.48 -3.48
C SER A 119 5.05 -3.41 -4.59
N MET A 120 5.84 -2.89 -5.55
CA MET A 120 6.31 -3.67 -6.70
C MET A 120 7.39 -4.70 -6.38
N VAL A 121 8.03 -4.61 -5.21
CA VAL A 121 9.03 -5.59 -4.76
C VAL A 121 8.43 -6.70 -3.90
N ILE A 122 7.12 -6.67 -3.65
CA ILE A 122 6.48 -7.66 -2.77
C ILE A 122 6.03 -8.86 -3.62
N PRO A 123 6.50 -10.08 -3.31
CA PRO A 123 6.15 -11.26 -4.10
C PRO A 123 4.63 -11.46 -4.18
N GLY A 124 4.12 -11.77 -5.38
CA GLY A 124 2.70 -12.01 -5.64
C GLY A 124 1.83 -10.74 -5.72
N PHE A 125 2.30 -9.62 -5.17
CA PHE A 125 1.50 -8.39 -5.09
C PHE A 125 1.21 -7.75 -6.45
N SER A 126 2.21 -7.75 -7.36
CA SER A 126 2.05 -7.24 -8.72
C SER A 126 1.03 -8.05 -9.53
N ARG A 127 0.98 -9.38 -9.35
CA ARG A 127 -0.04 -10.25 -9.96
C ARG A 127 -1.44 -9.89 -9.47
N TYR A 128 -1.58 -9.68 -8.17
CA TYR A 128 -2.83 -9.22 -7.58
C TYR A 128 -3.27 -7.86 -8.14
N CYS A 129 -2.36 -6.88 -8.18
CA CYS A 129 -2.65 -5.55 -8.71
C CYS A 129 -3.11 -5.60 -10.18
N MET A 130 -2.49 -6.42 -11.02
CA MET A 130 -2.94 -6.60 -12.41
C MET A 130 -4.40 -7.08 -12.47
N ALA A 131 -4.78 -8.07 -11.67
CA ALA A 131 -6.17 -8.53 -11.63
C ALA A 131 -7.12 -7.45 -11.10
N LEU A 132 -6.76 -6.79 -9.99
CA LEU A 132 -7.56 -5.72 -9.40
C LEU A 132 -7.79 -4.56 -10.37
N TYR A 133 -6.73 -4.04 -10.98
CA TYR A 133 -6.83 -2.91 -11.90
C TYR A 133 -7.63 -3.24 -13.15
N GLN A 134 -7.62 -4.49 -13.60
CA GLN A 134 -8.46 -4.92 -14.72
C GLN A 134 -9.94 -4.90 -14.34
N VAL A 135 -10.30 -5.41 -13.16
CA VAL A 135 -11.68 -5.37 -12.65
C VAL A 135 -12.14 -3.92 -12.48
N GLU A 136 -11.32 -3.10 -11.84
CA GLU A 136 -11.68 -1.72 -11.52
C GLU A 136 -11.72 -0.80 -12.75
N GLN A 137 -10.89 -1.06 -13.77
CA GLN A 137 -11.04 -0.36 -15.06
C GLN A 137 -12.38 -0.69 -15.72
N ALA A 138 -12.85 -1.94 -15.62
CA ALA A 138 -14.13 -2.33 -16.18
C ALA A 138 -15.32 -1.75 -15.41
N THR A 139 -15.18 -1.52 -14.11
CA THR A 139 -16.25 -0.96 -13.25
C THR A 139 -16.14 0.54 -13.01
N GLY A 140 -15.04 1.18 -13.44
CA GLY A 140 -14.77 2.62 -13.22
C GLY A 140 -14.25 2.96 -11.81
N GLY A 141 -13.82 1.98 -11.02
CA GLY A 141 -13.40 2.13 -9.62
C GLY A 141 -11.90 2.27 -9.37
N HIS A 142 -11.09 2.42 -10.43
CA HIS A 142 -9.63 2.45 -10.29
C HIS A 142 -9.14 3.77 -9.71
N GLU A 143 -8.33 3.71 -8.65
CA GLU A 143 -7.72 4.87 -8.00
C GLU A 143 -6.20 4.75 -7.94
N VAL A 144 -5.50 5.83 -8.29
CA VAL A 144 -4.06 6.00 -8.04
C VAL A 144 -3.81 6.64 -6.67
N PRO A 145 -2.58 6.63 -6.12
CA PRO A 145 -2.31 7.12 -4.76
C PRO A 145 -2.86 8.51 -4.45
N VAL A 146 -2.70 9.47 -5.38
CA VAL A 146 -3.18 10.85 -5.16
C VAL A 146 -4.70 10.92 -5.03
N GLN A 147 -5.46 10.11 -5.79
CA GLN A 147 -6.91 10.09 -5.74
C GLN A 147 -7.40 9.51 -4.42
N GLN A 148 -6.80 8.41 -3.97
CA GLN A 148 -7.14 7.82 -2.67
C GLN A 148 -6.83 8.78 -1.53
N ILE A 149 -5.63 9.39 -1.50
CA ILE A 149 -5.25 10.29 -0.40
C ILE A 149 -6.12 11.55 -0.39
N ASP A 150 -6.43 12.11 -1.56
CA ASP A 150 -7.36 13.22 -1.69
C ASP A 150 -8.75 12.85 -1.13
N ARG A 151 -9.29 11.68 -1.50
CA ARG A 151 -10.56 11.17 -0.95
C ARG A 151 -10.49 10.96 0.57
N LEU A 152 -9.45 10.30 1.06
CA LEU A 152 -9.19 10.07 2.49
C LEU A 152 -9.20 11.37 3.29
N MET A 153 -8.49 12.40 2.80
CA MET A 153 -8.39 13.70 3.46
C MET A 153 -9.72 14.43 3.45
N ARG A 154 -10.37 14.56 2.28
CA ARG A 154 -11.59 15.35 2.10
C ARG A 154 -12.82 14.72 2.73
N GLN A 155 -12.95 13.39 2.70
CA GLN A 155 -14.16 12.71 3.14
C GLN A 155 -14.04 12.13 4.55
N MET A 156 -12.88 11.60 4.91
CA MET A 156 -12.75 10.80 6.13
C MET A 156 -12.01 11.57 7.24
N ILE A 157 -10.83 12.12 6.98
CA ILE A 157 -10.05 12.78 8.05
C ILE A 157 -10.69 14.11 8.46
N TYR A 158 -11.03 14.94 7.46
CA TYR A 158 -11.59 16.29 7.66
C TYR A 158 -13.02 16.45 7.14
N GLY A 159 -13.63 15.38 6.61
CA GLY A 159 -15.03 15.35 6.19
C GLY A 159 -15.95 14.68 7.21
N ASP A 160 -17.17 14.40 6.78
CA ASP A 160 -18.27 13.81 7.56
C ASP A 160 -18.60 12.35 7.14
N HIS A 161 -17.76 11.73 6.31
CA HIS A 161 -17.96 10.39 5.76
C HIS A 161 -16.82 9.44 6.15
N ARG A 162 -16.66 9.20 7.46
CA ARG A 162 -15.67 8.23 7.97
C ARG A 162 -16.19 6.80 7.83
N GLU A 163 -15.56 6.03 6.96
CA GLU A 163 -15.70 4.58 6.97
C GLU A 163 -14.66 4.00 7.94
N LEU A 164 -15.16 3.47 9.06
CA LEU A 164 -14.36 2.85 10.11
C LEU A 164 -14.70 1.38 10.20
N ASP A 165 -13.69 0.56 10.48
CA ASP A 165 -13.93 -0.81 10.92
C ASP A 165 -14.15 -0.92 12.43
N GLU A 166 -14.41 -2.14 12.90
CA GLU A 166 -14.65 -2.44 14.33
C GLU A 166 -13.47 -2.07 15.25
N ARG A 167 -12.27 -1.88 14.69
CA ARG A 167 -11.06 -1.50 15.41
C ARG A 167 -10.79 0.01 15.35
N GLY A 168 -11.70 0.78 14.74
CA GLY A 168 -11.59 2.23 14.58
C GLY A 168 -10.60 2.67 13.51
N ARG A 169 -10.21 1.79 12.58
CA ARG A 169 -9.29 2.14 11.49
C ARG A 169 -10.07 2.70 10.31
N LEU A 170 -9.54 3.73 9.65
CA LEU A 170 -10.12 4.27 8.42
C LEU A 170 -9.95 3.27 7.29
N ARG A 171 -11.00 3.06 6.48
CA ARG A 171 -11.07 2.04 5.43
C ARG A 171 -11.25 2.60 4.02
N PRO A 172 -10.34 3.45 3.51
CA PRO A 172 -10.41 3.86 2.11
C PRO A 172 -10.27 2.68 1.12
N ASP A 173 -9.85 1.49 1.58
CA ASP A 173 -9.78 0.23 0.84
C ASP A 173 -11.12 -0.52 0.69
N ALA A 174 -12.21 -0.04 1.28
CA ALA A 174 -13.49 -0.76 1.32
C ALA A 174 -14.02 -1.15 -0.09
N ALA A 175 -13.81 -0.29 -1.09
CA ALA A 175 -14.21 -0.57 -2.48
C ALA A 175 -13.44 -1.75 -3.09
N GLU A 176 -12.11 -1.79 -2.89
CA GLU A 176 -11.27 -2.91 -3.30
C GLU A 176 -11.76 -4.19 -2.63
N LEU A 177 -11.97 -4.18 -1.32
CA LEU A 177 -12.34 -5.37 -0.55
C LEU A 177 -13.82 -5.75 -0.65
N SER A 178 -14.62 -5.05 -1.45
CA SER A 178 -16.03 -5.38 -1.63
C SER A 178 -16.19 -6.81 -2.20
N PRO A 179 -17.20 -7.58 -1.78
CA PRO A 179 -17.42 -8.94 -2.29
C PRO A 179 -17.52 -9.01 -3.81
N ALA A 180 -18.10 -7.99 -4.44
CA ALA A 180 -18.26 -7.92 -5.89
C ALA A 180 -16.94 -7.75 -6.65
N VAL A 181 -16.02 -6.93 -6.12
CA VAL A 181 -14.68 -6.76 -6.71
C VAL A 181 -13.85 -8.02 -6.45
N GLN A 182 -13.80 -8.49 -5.20
CA GLN A 182 -12.98 -9.67 -4.87
C GLN A 182 -13.44 -10.93 -5.59
N ALA A 183 -14.74 -11.14 -5.81
CA ALA A 183 -15.22 -12.27 -6.60
C ALA A 183 -14.65 -12.27 -8.04
N GLN A 184 -14.64 -11.11 -8.70
CA GLN A 184 -14.08 -10.98 -10.05
C GLN A 184 -12.55 -11.11 -10.05
N VAL A 185 -11.87 -10.53 -9.06
CA VAL A 185 -10.42 -10.68 -8.91
C VAL A 185 -10.04 -12.15 -8.71
N MET A 186 -10.78 -12.89 -7.88
CA MET A 186 -10.53 -14.31 -7.63
C MET A 186 -10.84 -15.20 -8.84
N GLN A 187 -11.65 -14.75 -9.80
CA GLN A 187 -11.84 -15.42 -11.08
C GLN A 187 -10.69 -15.16 -12.06
N LEU A 188 -10.12 -13.94 -12.05
CA LEU A 188 -9.03 -13.55 -12.95
C LEU A 188 -7.66 -14.05 -12.47
N LEU A 189 -7.41 -14.04 -11.17
CA LEU A 189 -6.09 -14.32 -10.60
C LEU A 189 -5.51 -15.69 -11.02
N PRO A 190 -6.27 -16.81 -11.04
CA PRO A 190 -5.76 -18.11 -11.49
C PRO A 190 -5.45 -18.15 -12.99
N GLN A 191 -6.00 -17.21 -13.78
CA GLN A 191 -5.74 -17.09 -15.21
C GLN A 191 -4.47 -16.29 -15.50
N LEU A 192 -3.83 -15.68 -14.50
CA LEU A 192 -2.56 -14.96 -14.66
C LEU A 192 -1.39 -15.91 -14.40
N THR A 193 -1.13 -16.79 -15.38
CA THR A 193 -0.06 -17.79 -15.35
C THR A 193 1.05 -17.43 -16.34
N PRO A 194 2.25 -18.06 -16.25
CA PRO A 194 3.28 -17.88 -17.27
C PRO A 194 2.81 -18.20 -18.70
N ALA A 195 1.86 -19.12 -18.87
CA ALA A 195 1.38 -19.54 -20.18
C ALA A 195 0.32 -18.61 -20.79
N THR A 196 -0.40 -17.86 -19.94
CA THR A 196 -1.55 -17.03 -20.33
C THR A 196 -1.26 -15.54 -20.22
N PHE A 197 -0.19 -15.15 -19.53
CA PHE A 197 0.25 -13.78 -19.45
C PHE A 197 0.57 -13.21 -20.84
N THR A 198 0.11 -11.98 -21.07
CA THR A 198 0.46 -11.19 -22.26
C THR A 198 0.47 -9.70 -21.90
N THR A 199 1.32 -8.95 -22.58
CA THR A 199 1.44 -7.49 -22.41
C THR A 199 0.21 -6.72 -22.88
N ALA A 200 -0.74 -7.40 -23.55
CA ALA A 200 -2.03 -6.87 -23.94
C ALA A 200 -3.06 -6.84 -22.80
N LEU A 201 -2.79 -7.47 -21.65
CA LEU A 201 -3.73 -7.47 -20.52
C LEU A 201 -3.97 -6.04 -19.99
N PRO A 202 -5.22 -5.57 -19.90
CA PRO A 202 -5.54 -4.21 -19.42
C PRO A 202 -4.96 -3.91 -18.04
N GLY A 203 -5.01 -4.88 -17.12
CA GLY A 203 -4.42 -4.75 -15.79
C GLY A 203 -2.91 -4.54 -15.80
N TYR A 204 -2.20 -5.27 -16.68
CA TYR A 204 -0.76 -5.10 -16.86
C TYR A 204 -0.41 -3.74 -17.48
N GLN A 205 -1.15 -3.31 -18.50
CA GLN A 205 -0.93 -2.01 -19.14
C GLN A 205 -1.08 -0.85 -18.17
N GLN A 206 -2.09 -0.91 -17.28
CA GLN A 206 -2.27 0.05 -16.19
C GLN A 206 -1.08 0.04 -15.23
N LEU A 207 -0.74 -1.12 -14.67
CA LEU A 207 0.36 -1.28 -13.72
C LEU A 207 1.70 -0.79 -14.31
N ARG A 208 2.01 -1.17 -15.56
CA ARG A 208 3.21 -0.74 -16.27
C ARG A 208 3.23 0.76 -16.48
N ARG A 209 2.11 1.36 -16.88
CA ARG A 209 2.01 2.81 -17.08
C ARG A 209 2.25 3.55 -15.76
N GLU A 210 1.60 3.13 -14.68
CA GLU A 210 1.78 3.74 -13.35
C GLU A 210 3.21 3.59 -12.85
N PHE A 211 3.81 2.41 -13.00
CA PHE A 211 5.20 2.19 -12.61
C PHE A 211 6.16 3.09 -13.40
N ARG A 212 5.95 3.23 -14.71
CA ARG A 212 6.76 4.14 -15.53
C ARG A 212 6.60 5.59 -15.11
N GLN A 213 5.38 6.04 -14.89
CA GLN A 213 5.08 7.42 -14.47
C GLN A 213 5.66 7.73 -13.08
N LEU A 214 5.61 6.79 -12.15
CA LEU A 214 6.25 6.90 -10.85
C LEU A 214 7.78 7.10 -10.95
N ASN A 215 8.39 6.60 -12.02
CA ASN A 215 9.81 6.76 -12.30
C ASN A 215 10.11 7.88 -13.32
N GLY A 216 9.14 8.75 -13.62
CA GLY A 216 9.32 9.89 -14.52
C GLY A 216 9.24 9.58 -16.01
N PHE A 217 8.81 8.38 -16.40
CA PHE A 217 8.68 7.97 -17.80
C PHE A 217 7.22 7.91 -18.25
N ALA A 218 6.99 8.09 -19.56
CA ALA A 218 5.64 8.00 -20.14
C ALA A 218 4.63 8.95 -19.45
N VAL A 219 5.12 10.11 -19.03
CA VAL A 219 4.31 11.21 -18.50
C VAL A 219 3.68 11.94 -19.70
N PRO A 220 2.34 12.09 -19.74
CA PRO A 220 1.67 12.80 -20.84
C PRO A 220 2.24 14.21 -21.03
N GLY A 221 2.55 14.57 -22.28
CA GLY A 221 3.11 15.88 -22.62
C GLY A 221 4.61 16.04 -22.39
N ILE A 222 5.30 15.05 -21.83
CA ILE A 222 6.76 15.08 -21.62
C ILE A 222 7.44 14.13 -22.61
N ALA A 223 8.41 14.66 -23.36
CA ALA A 223 9.23 13.84 -24.25
C ALA A 223 10.16 12.92 -23.43
N ASN A 224 10.29 11.65 -23.83
CA ASN A 224 11.24 10.71 -23.21
C ASN A 224 12.67 10.90 -23.77
N THR A 225 13.10 12.15 -23.92
CA THR A 225 14.42 12.54 -24.41
C THR A 225 14.96 13.59 -23.46
N LEU A 226 16.19 13.41 -23.01
CA LEU A 226 16.94 14.40 -22.25
C LEU A 226 18.08 14.90 -23.13
N ALA A 227 18.23 16.21 -23.23
CA ALA A 227 19.47 16.81 -23.72
C ALA A 227 20.45 16.96 -22.55
N ASP A 228 21.76 16.98 -22.83
CA ASP A 228 22.77 17.22 -21.79
C ASP A 228 22.50 18.54 -21.04
N SER A 229 21.98 19.55 -21.74
CA SER A 229 21.53 20.83 -21.16
C SER A 229 20.50 20.68 -20.04
N ASP A 230 19.64 19.66 -20.10
CA ASP A 230 18.57 19.42 -19.11
C ASP A 230 19.12 18.84 -17.79
N LEU A 231 20.35 18.32 -17.81
CA LEU A 231 21.05 17.83 -16.62
C LEU A 231 21.80 18.94 -15.88
N HIS A 232 22.06 20.08 -16.53
CA HIS A 232 22.73 21.21 -15.90
C HIS A 232 21.79 21.90 -14.89
N GLY A 233 22.14 21.83 -13.60
CA GLY A 233 21.39 22.46 -12.51
C GLY A 233 20.59 21.48 -11.64
N LEU A 234 20.60 20.19 -11.97
CA LEU A 234 20.15 19.14 -11.04
C LEU A 234 21.23 18.94 -9.97
N THR A 235 20.98 19.45 -8.77
CA THR A 235 21.76 19.10 -7.57
C THR A 235 21.23 17.79 -6.98
N TYR A 236 22.05 16.75 -6.99
CA TYR A 236 21.80 15.47 -6.31
C TYR A 236 22.34 15.49 -4.88
#